data_AF-A0A7S3QGC7-F1
#
_entry.id   AF-A0A7S3QGC7-F1
#
_cell.length_a   1.000
_cell.length_b   1.000
_cell.length_c   1.000
_cell.angle_alpha   90.00
_cell.angle_beta   90.00
_cell.angle_gamma   90.00
#
_symmetry.space_group_name_H-M   'P 1'
#
loop_
_entity.id
_entity.type
_entity.pdbx_description
1 polymer ?
#
loop_
_entity_poly.entity_id
_entity_poly.type
_entity_poly.pdbx_seq_one_letter_code
_entity_poly.pdbx_strand_id
1 'polypeptide(L)'
;MDPIKLIKSVYSVILLIFSIVLISGMIATKQTNLSENAHPAAAYCLLWAAIIWLTMVEGGQASLVGLIPVNAELYAESHPKAYKCTHITNKGDNLDRYLLGRQFMVVLVVFCVNISGGPIGGAEIWGLPDWVKGIFLQAGLAMILLTCNVGQLNSQVNASLCMLDYTDNYFALLTLWVAMVVEFSGLLHSSYLVQLAVAAMAGKKVVSNEDPRNAGQSIFFFGRCLVSLAILWFCLAVTFVALFDGKTTMWKGVPAWLAVIIFFILMSVVGTLEGMQIAFFAVA
;
A
#
# COMPACT_ATOMS: atom_id res chain seq x y z
N MET A 1 -31.88 3.02 -12.17
CA MET A 1 -30.89 2.32 -11.33
C MET A 1 -31.59 1.14 -10.69
N ASP A 2 -31.06 -0.08 -10.83
CA ASP A 2 -31.73 -1.28 -10.27
C ASP A 2 -31.95 -1.11 -8.75
N PRO A 3 -33.15 -1.39 -8.20
CA PRO A 3 -33.44 -1.22 -6.77
C PRO A 3 -32.44 -1.94 -5.86
N ILE A 4 -31.95 -3.11 -6.29
CA ILE A 4 -30.94 -3.90 -5.57
C ILE A 4 -29.59 -3.17 -5.51
N LYS A 5 -29.18 -2.48 -6.59
CA LYS A 5 -27.94 -1.70 -6.61
C LYS A 5 -28.05 -0.50 -5.67
N LEU A 6 -29.19 0.17 -5.66
CA LEU A 6 -29.44 1.29 -4.74
C LEU A 6 -29.32 0.86 -3.28
N ILE A 7 -29.95 -0.26 -2.89
CA ILE A 7 -29.87 -0.79 -1.53
C ILE A 7 -28.42 -1.10 -1.14
N LYS A 8 -27.66 -1.77 -2.03
CA LYS A 8 -26.24 -2.08 -1.79
C LYS A 8 -25.39 -0.83 -1.62
N SER A 9 -25.59 0.18 -2.46
CA SER A 9 -24.88 1.46 -2.36
C SER A 9 -25.19 2.19 -1.06
N VAL A 10 -26.48 2.28 -0.68
CA VAL A 10 -26.90 2.92 0.57
C VAL A 10 -26.30 2.21 1.78
N TYR A 11 -26.39 0.88 1.83
CA TYR A 11 -25.80 0.07 2.91
C TYR A 11 -24.28 0.29 3.03
N SER A 12 -23.56 0.28 1.91
CA SER A 12 -22.12 0.51 1.88
C SER A 12 -21.75 1.90 2.41
N VAL A 13 -22.51 2.93 2.03
CA VAL A 13 -22.28 4.31 2.50
C VAL A 13 -22.57 4.43 3.99
N ILE A 14 -23.64 3.83 4.50
CA ILE A 14 -23.97 3.83 5.92
C ILE A 14 -22.85 3.16 6.74
N LEU A 15 -22.37 2.00 6.30
CA LEU A 15 -21.25 1.32 6.96
C LEU A 15 -19.98 2.15 6.98
N LEU A 16 -19.68 2.85 5.88
CA LEU A 16 -18.51 3.71 5.81
C LEU A 16 -18.63 4.91 6.76
N ILE A 17 -19.78 5.60 6.75
CA ILE A 17 -20.05 6.72 7.66
C ILE A 17 -19.93 6.25 9.11
N PHE A 18 -20.54 5.10 9.44
CA PHE A 18 -20.44 4.52 10.76
C PHE A 18 -18.98 4.24 11.16
N SER A 19 -18.18 3.68 10.26
CA SER A 19 -16.75 3.41 10.50
C SER A 19 -15.95 4.71 10.73
N ILE A 20 -16.18 5.75 9.93
CA ILE A 20 -15.54 7.07 10.10
C ILE A 20 -15.91 7.68 11.45
N VAL A 21 -17.18 7.60 11.85
CA VAL A 21 -17.67 8.12 13.12
C VAL A 21 -17.05 7.36 14.30
N LEU A 22 -16.94 6.04 14.22
CA LEU A 22 -16.27 5.24 15.25
C LEU A 22 -14.80 5.62 15.40
N ILE A 23 -14.05 5.68 14.30
CA ILE A 23 -12.62 6.00 14.32
C ILE A 23 -12.40 7.42 14.86
N SER A 24 -13.20 8.38 14.40
CA SER A 24 -13.13 9.76 14.89
C SER A 24 -13.45 9.81 16.38
N GLY A 25 -14.52 9.15 16.81
CA GLY A 25 -14.87 9.05 18.21
C GLY A 25 -13.74 8.48 19.07
N MET A 26 -13.06 7.42 18.61
CA MET A 26 -11.92 6.82 19.32
C MET A 26 -10.73 7.78 19.42
N ILE A 27 -10.44 8.54 18.37
CA ILE A 27 -9.38 9.55 18.39
C ILE A 27 -9.74 10.66 19.40
N ALA A 28 -10.99 11.11 19.41
CA ALA A 28 -11.46 12.15 20.32
C ALA A 28 -11.41 11.71 21.79
N THR A 29 -11.70 10.44 22.07
CA THR A 29 -11.64 9.87 23.43
C THR A 29 -10.24 9.39 23.83
N LYS A 30 -9.21 9.62 23.00
CA LYS A 30 -7.82 9.19 23.24
C LYS A 30 -7.63 7.68 23.37
N GLN A 31 -8.39 6.91 22.59
CA GLN A 31 -8.39 5.45 22.60
C GLN A 31 -7.71 4.85 21.36
N THR A 32 -6.84 5.60 20.68
CA THR A 32 -5.99 5.08 19.59
C THR A 32 -4.51 5.17 19.95
N ASN A 33 -3.69 4.33 19.31
CA ASN A 33 -2.25 4.22 19.65
C ASN A 33 -1.54 5.60 19.67
N LEU A 34 -1.87 6.49 18.74
CA LEU A 34 -1.32 7.84 18.71
C LEU A 34 -2.02 8.82 19.65
N SER A 35 -3.36 8.79 19.73
CA SER A 35 -4.12 9.76 20.53
C SER A 35 -4.01 9.55 22.04
N GLU A 36 -3.57 8.36 22.48
CA GLU A 36 -3.21 8.09 23.88
C GLU A 36 -2.04 8.96 24.34
N ASN A 37 -1.01 9.08 23.50
CA ASN A 37 0.26 9.74 23.84
C ASN A 37 0.41 11.15 23.25
N ALA A 38 -0.34 11.47 22.19
CA ALA A 38 -0.30 12.74 21.50
C ALA A 38 -1.66 13.45 21.51
N HIS A 39 -1.66 14.73 21.14
CA HIS A 39 -2.91 15.48 21.04
C HIS A 39 -3.83 14.86 19.95
N PRO A 40 -5.14 14.66 20.20
CA PRO A 40 -6.06 14.06 19.22
C PRO A 40 -6.03 14.72 17.83
N ALA A 41 -5.83 16.05 17.78
CA ALA A 41 -5.67 16.77 16.52
C ALA A 41 -4.52 16.24 15.67
N ALA A 42 -3.39 15.86 16.27
CA ALA A 42 -2.26 15.27 15.55
C ALA A 42 -2.63 13.91 14.95
N ALA A 43 -3.40 13.09 15.67
CA ALA A 43 -3.90 11.82 15.16
C ALA A 43 -4.93 12.01 14.03
N TYR A 44 -5.79 13.02 14.10
CA TYR A 44 -6.67 13.36 12.97
C TYR A 44 -5.90 13.83 11.75
N CYS A 45 -4.94 14.74 11.93
CA CYS A 45 -4.12 15.25 10.83
C CYS A 45 -3.32 14.13 10.17
N LEU A 46 -2.67 13.26 10.96
CA LEU A 46 -1.90 12.15 10.41
C LEU A 46 -2.81 11.14 9.70
N LEU A 47 -3.98 10.80 10.26
CA LEU A 47 -4.91 9.85 9.65
C LEU A 47 -5.35 10.33 8.27
N TRP A 48 -5.84 11.56 8.17
CA TRP A 48 -6.35 12.08 6.90
C TRP A 48 -5.22 12.37 5.91
N ALA A 49 -4.07 12.89 6.36
CA ALA A 49 -2.92 13.08 5.49
C ALA A 49 -2.43 11.74 4.90
N ALA A 50 -2.37 10.68 5.72
CA ALA A 50 -1.97 9.35 5.29
C ALA A 50 -3.01 8.76 4.32
N ILE A 51 -4.31 8.86 4.60
CA ILE A 51 -5.36 8.39 3.68
C ILE A 51 -5.29 9.14 2.34
N ILE A 52 -5.19 10.46 2.35
CA ILE A 52 -5.04 11.26 1.12
C ILE A 52 -3.80 10.84 0.35
N TRP A 53 -2.68 10.59 1.03
CA TRP A 53 -1.50 10.09 0.35
C TRP A 53 -1.70 8.68 -0.22
N LEU A 54 -2.35 7.78 0.51
CA LEU A 54 -2.70 6.45 0.02
C LEU A 54 -3.51 6.52 -1.27
N THR A 55 -4.48 7.45 -1.35
CA THR A 55 -5.27 7.64 -2.58
C THR A 55 -4.38 7.90 -3.78
N MET A 56 -3.40 8.79 -3.65
CA MET A 56 -2.50 9.15 -4.73
C MET A 56 -1.53 8.02 -5.07
N VAL A 57 -1.07 7.27 -4.07
CA VAL A 57 -0.17 6.12 -4.28
C VAL A 57 -0.89 4.99 -5.04
N GLU A 58 -2.16 4.73 -4.73
CA GLU A 58 -2.96 3.68 -5.36
C GLU A 58 -3.51 4.07 -6.73
N GLY A 59 -4.18 5.22 -6.81
CA GLY A 59 -4.73 5.72 -8.07
C GLY A 59 -3.61 6.10 -9.05
N GLY A 60 -2.51 6.67 -8.56
CA GLY A 60 -1.35 6.99 -9.38
C GLY A 60 -0.73 5.75 -10.02
N GLN A 61 -0.64 4.62 -9.30
CA GLN A 61 -0.22 3.36 -9.89
C GLN A 61 -1.16 2.91 -11.01
N ALA A 62 -2.46 2.87 -10.74
CA ALA A 62 -3.45 2.41 -11.71
C ALA A 62 -3.37 3.24 -13.00
N SER A 63 -3.24 4.57 -12.87
CA SER A 63 -3.07 5.46 -14.02
C SER A 63 -1.73 5.27 -14.73
N LEU A 64 -0.60 5.22 -14.02
CA LEU A 64 0.71 5.11 -14.65
C LEU A 64 0.91 3.77 -15.36
N VAL A 65 0.40 2.68 -14.79
CA VAL A 65 0.44 1.35 -15.44
C VAL A 65 -0.51 1.30 -16.63
N GLY A 66 -1.73 1.84 -16.51
CA GLY A 66 -2.68 1.88 -17.62
C GLY A 66 -2.27 2.80 -18.78
N LEU A 67 -1.40 3.79 -18.53
CA LEU A 67 -0.90 4.72 -19.54
C LEU A 67 0.36 4.22 -20.28
N ILE A 68 0.94 3.08 -19.91
CA ILE A 68 2.11 2.49 -20.58
C ILE A 68 1.89 2.32 -22.10
N PRO A 69 0.78 1.71 -22.59
CA PRO A 69 0.59 1.49 -24.02
C PRO A 69 0.23 2.78 -24.79
N VAL A 70 -0.05 3.87 -24.10
CA VAL A 70 -0.51 5.12 -24.72
C VAL A 70 0.68 6.02 -25.05
N ASN A 71 0.75 6.52 -26.30
CA ASN A 71 1.79 7.48 -26.68
C ASN A 71 1.67 8.77 -25.84
N ALA A 72 2.71 9.06 -25.06
CA ALA A 72 2.75 10.21 -24.17
C ALA A 72 2.64 11.57 -24.87
N GLU A 73 3.08 11.66 -26.13
CA GLU A 73 3.04 12.92 -26.88
C GLU A 73 1.61 13.40 -27.16
N LEU A 74 0.63 12.49 -27.19
CA LEU A 74 -0.78 12.81 -27.45
C LEU A 74 -1.40 13.75 -26.42
N TYR A 75 -0.87 13.78 -25.20
CA TYR A 75 -1.39 14.58 -24.09
C TYR A 75 -0.34 15.51 -23.49
N ALA A 76 0.79 15.72 -24.17
CA ALA A 76 1.87 16.59 -23.69
C ALA A 76 1.41 18.04 -23.45
N GLU A 77 0.55 18.56 -24.33
CA GLU A 77 0.01 19.92 -24.20
C GLU A 77 -1.20 19.99 -23.27
N SER A 78 -2.07 18.99 -23.30
CA SER A 78 -3.32 18.99 -22.53
C SER A 78 -3.10 18.64 -21.04
N HIS A 79 -2.19 17.71 -20.75
CA HIS A 79 -1.91 17.20 -19.39
C HIS A 79 -0.39 17.17 -19.15
N PRO A 80 0.25 18.34 -18.96
CA PRO A 80 1.71 18.46 -18.94
C PRO A 80 2.37 17.77 -17.74
N LYS A 81 1.67 17.60 -16.62
CA LYS A 81 2.20 16.91 -15.44
C LYS A 81 2.02 15.40 -15.57
N ALA A 82 0.89 14.94 -16.10
CA ALA A 82 0.71 13.53 -16.45
C ALA A 82 1.78 13.10 -17.46
N TYR A 83 2.04 13.92 -18.49
CA TYR A 83 3.15 13.73 -19.43
C TYR A 83 4.50 13.61 -18.73
N LYS A 84 4.81 14.48 -17.76
CA LYS A 84 6.06 14.37 -17.00
C LYS A 84 6.14 13.06 -16.22
N CYS A 85 5.05 12.64 -15.58
CA CYS A 85 5.02 11.37 -14.86
C CYS A 85 5.30 10.19 -15.80
N THR A 86 4.56 10.11 -16.91
CA THR A 86 4.69 9.00 -17.87
C THR A 86 6.02 9.04 -18.62
N HIS A 87 6.55 10.22 -18.93
CA HIS A 87 7.88 10.37 -19.52
C HIS A 87 8.99 9.86 -18.60
N ILE A 88 8.86 10.08 -17.28
CA ILE A 88 9.81 9.56 -16.30
C ILE A 88 9.68 8.04 -16.17
N THR A 89 8.46 7.51 -16.03
CA THR A 89 8.23 6.07 -15.80
C THR A 89 8.51 5.22 -17.04
N ASN A 90 8.18 5.71 -18.24
CA ASN A 90 8.35 4.96 -19.49
C ASN A 90 9.80 4.97 -20.00
N LYS A 91 10.72 5.66 -19.31
CA LYS A 91 12.13 5.69 -19.66
C LYS A 91 12.87 4.51 -19.00
N GLY A 92 13.40 3.61 -19.83
CA GLY A 92 14.18 2.46 -19.37
C GLY A 92 13.34 1.55 -18.47
N ASP A 93 13.89 1.17 -17.31
CA ASP A 93 13.21 0.33 -16.31
C ASP A 93 12.63 1.15 -15.14
N ASN A 94 12.40 2.46 -15.33
CA ASN A 94 11.95 3.34 -14.25
C ASN A 94 10.56 2.99 -13.71
N LEU A 95 9.67 2.46 -14.55
CA LEU A 95 8.37 2.00 -14.09
C LEU A 95 8.53 0.88 -13.05
N ASP A 96 9.38 -0.12 -13.30
CA ASP A 96 9.63 -1.22 -12.36
C ASP A 96 10.22 -0.69 -11.04
N ARG A 97 11.12 0.30 -11.13
CA ARG A 97 11.67 1.00 -9.95
C ARG A 97 10.59 1.73 -9.17
N TYR A 98 9.72 2.46 -9.87
CA TYR A 98 8.58 3.15 -9.28
C TYR A 98 7.65 2.16 -8.57
N LEU A 99 7.28 1.05 -9.21
CA LEU A 99 6.40 0.02 -8.63
C LEU A 99 6.99 -0.56 -7.35
N LEU A 100 8.30 -0.84 -7.33
CA LEU A 100 9.01 -1.31 -6.14
C LEU A 100 8.95 -0.28 -5.01
N GLY A 101 9.40 0.95 -5.27
CA GLY A 101 9.46 2.01 -4.27
C GLY A 101 8.08 2.39 -3.72
N ARG A 102 7.08 2.42 -4.61
CA ARG A 102 5.68 2.64 -4.26
C ARG A 102 5.15 1.61 -3.27
N GLN A 103 5.48 0.32 -3.44
CA GLN A 103 4.93 -0.71 -2.57
C GLN A 103 5.34 -0.51 -1.10
N PHE A 104 6.57 -0.08 -0.86
CA PHE A 104 7.00 0.30 0.48
C PHE A 104 6.21 1.51 1.01
N MET A 105 5.91 2.49 0.16
CA MET A 105 5.08 3.63 0.54
C MET A 105 3.67 3.20 0.95
N VAL A 106 3.04 2.28 0.22
CA VAL A 106 1.71 1.74 0.59
C VAL A 106 1.76 1.16 2.01
N VAL A 107 2.72 0.28 2.27
CA VAL A 107 2.85 -0.36 3.59
C VAL A 107 3.13 0.67 4.69
N LEU A 108 4.01 1.63 4.44
CA LEU A 108 4.32 2.73 5.37
C LEU A 108 3.09 3.56 5.69
N VAL A 109 2.31 3.94 4.67
CA VAL A 109 1.12 4.77 4.81
C VAL A 109 0.02 4.00 5.56
N VAL A 110 -0.21 2.73 5.22
CA VAL A 110 -1.16 1.86 5.95
C VAL A 110 -0.74 1.70 7.42
N PHE A 111 0.56 1.59 7.68
CA PHE A 111 1.08 1.57 9.05
C PHE A 111 0.80 2.89 9.79
N CYS A 112 1.03 4.04 9.17
CA CYS A 112 0.69 5.35 9.75
C CYS A 112 -0.82 5.48 10.03
N VAL A 113 -1.67 5.04 9.10
CA VAL A 113 -3.13 5.00 9.28
C VAL A 113 -3.50 4.15 10.50
N ASN A 114 -2.90 2.97 10.65
CA ASN A 114 -3.14 2.07 11.79
C ASN A 114 -2.63 2.64 13.13
N ILE A 115 -1.48 3.31 13.16
CA ILE A 115 -1.02 4.02 14.36
C ILE A 115 -2.01 5.12 14.76
N SER A 116 -2.54 5.84 13.77
CA SER A 116 -3.39 7.00 14.04
C SER A 116 -4.81 6.62 14.47
N GLY A 117 -5.44 5.70 13.75
CA GLY A 117 -6.85 5.31 13.94
C GLY A 117 -7.07 3.96 14.62
N GLY A 118 -6.04 3.13 14.75
CA GLY A 118 -6.15 1.79 15.34
C GLY A 118 -6.46 1.86 16.84
N PRO A 119 -7.48 1.10 17.33
CA PRO A 119 -7.87 1.11 18.74
C PRO A 119 -6.78 0.53 19.63
N ILE A 120 -6.65 1.08 20.84
CA ILE A 120 -5.88 0.46 21.92
C ILE A 120 -6.64 -0.73 22.53
N GLY A 121 -5.92 -1.59 23.26
CA GLY A 121 -6.52 -2.74 23.93
C GLY A 121 -7.60 -2.32 24.93
N GLY A 122 -8.83 -2.79 24.74
CA GLY A 122 -9.96 -2.46 25.61
C GLY A 122 -10.64 -1.12 25.30
N ALA A 123 -10.42 -0.54 24.11
CA ALA A 123 -11.15 0.65 23.67
C ALA A 123 -12.67 0.45 23.73
N GLU A 124 -13.35 1.36 24.42
CA GLU A 124 -14.81 1.36 24.56
C GLU A 124 -15.38 2.71 24.19
N ILE A 125 -16.35 2.70 23.29
CA ILE A 125 -16.99 3.92 22.82
C ILE A 125 -18.51 3.82 22.96
N TRP A 126 -19.09 4.86 23.57
CA TRP A 126 -20.52 5.15 23.65
C TRP A 126 -21.44 3.99 24.09
N GLY A 127 -20.93 3.07 24.92
CA GLY A 127 -21.72 1.94 25.42
C GLY A 127 -22.18 0.98 24.33
N LEU A 128 -21.44 0.85 23.22
CA LEU A 128 -21.79 -0.05 22.13
C LEU A 128 -21.84 -1.52 22.60
N PRO A 129 -22.76 -2.33 22.03
CA PRO A 129 -22.84 -3.76 22.33
C PRO A 129 -21.52 -4.48 22.06
N ASP A 130 -21.21 -5.50 22.88
CA ASP A 130 -19.93 -6.23 22.80
C ASP A 130 -19.66 -6.85 21.43
N TRP A 131 -20.70 -7.33 20.74
CA TRP A 131 -20.55 -7.89 19.40
C TRP A 131 -20.16 -6.83 18.35
N VAL A 132 -20.64 -5.59 18.49
CA VAL A 132 -20.25 -4.46 17.61
C VAL A 132 -18.80 -4.07 17.89
N LYS A 133 -18.42 -3.97 19.17
CA LYS A 133 -17.03 -3.69 19.58
C LYS A 133 -16.08 -4.76 19.05
N GLY A 134 -16.46 -6.05 19.17
CA GLY A 134 -15.68 -7.17 18.67
C GLY A 134 -15.41 -7.12 17.17
N ILE A 135 -16.42 -6.81 16.37
CA ILE A 135 -16.29 -6.78 14.90
C ILE A 135 -15.61 -5.49 14.41
N PHE A 136 -16.09 -4.32 14.83
CA PHE A 136 -15.63 -3.05 14.26
C PHE A 136 -14.32 -2.56 14.84
N LEU A 137 -14.08 -2.80 16.13
CA LEU A 137 -12.90 -2.31 16.84
C LEU A 137 -11.84 -3.41 16.94
N GLN A 138 -12.16 -4.53 17.57
CA GLN A 138 -11.17 -5.58 17.86
C GLN A 138 -10.70 -6.32 16.61
N ALA A 139 -11.63 -6.68 15.69
CA ALA A 139 -11.26 -7.29 14.41
C ALA A 139 -10.78 -6.25 13.36
N GLY A 140 -10.87 -4.94 13.67
CA GLY A 140 -10.38 -3.88 12.81
C GLY A 140 -11.24 -3.56 11.59
N LEU A 141 -12.48 -4.05 11.50
CA LEU A 141 -13.33 -3.85 10.32
C LEU A 141 -13.55 -2.36 10.01
N ALA A 142 -13.68 -1.50 11.02
CA ALA A 142 -13.84 -0.06 10.78
C ALA A 142 -12.65 0.53 10.02
N MET A 143 -11.42 0.17 10.43
CA MET A 143 -10.18 0.64 9.79
C MET A 143 -10.03 0.08 8.38
N ILE A 144 -10.37 -1.20 8.19
CA ILE A 144 -10.38 -1.84 6.87
C ILE A 144 -11.35 -1.11 5.94
N LEU A 145 -12.58 -0.84 6.39
CA LEU A 145 -13.59 -0.15 5.58
C LEU A 145 -13.17 1.28 5.25
N LEU A 146 -12.58 2.01 6.19
CA LEU A 146 -12.06 3.36 5.93
C LEU A 146 -10.93 3.32 4.90
N THR A 147 -9.90 2.52 5.15
CA THR A 147 -8.69 2.48 4.32
C THR A 147 -9.00 1.94 2.92
N CYS A 148 -9.76 0.86 2.84
CA CYS A 148 -10.11 0.22 1.57
C CYS A 148 -11.05 1.10 0.74
N ASN A 149 -12.16 1.60 1.30
CA ASN A 149 -13.11 2.38 0.49
C ASN A 149 -12.59 3.78 0.17
N VAL A 150 -11.99 4.48 1.13
CA VAL A 150 -11.57 5.88 0.95
C VAL A 150 -10.15 5.96 0.40
N GLY A 151 -9.23 5.16 0.92
CA GLY A 151 -7.81 5.22 0.57
C GLY A 151 -7.45 4.50 -0.73
N GLN A 152 -8.07 3.36 -1.04
CA GLN A 152 -7.60 2.48 -2.13
C GLN A 152 -8.61 2.32 -3.27
N LEU A 153 -9.84 1.87 -2.99
CA LEU A 153 -10.81 1.52 -4.02
C LEU A 153 -11.35 2.74 -4.77
N ASN A 154 -11.67 3.83 -4.04
CA ASN A 154 -12.17 5.06 -4.67
C ASN A 154 -11.15 5.64 -5.66
N SER A 155 -9.88 5.71 -5.26
CA SER A 155 -8.81 6.17 -6.15
C SER A 155 -8.61 5.26 -7.35
N GLN A 156 -8.63 3.93 -7.18
CA GLN A 156 -8.49 2.99 -8.29
C GLN A 156 -9.65 3.09 -9.31
N VAL A 157 -10.89 3.22 -8.83
CA VAL A 157 -12.06 3.38 -9.71
C VAL A 157 -11.96 4.68 -10.50
N ASN A 158 -11.67 5.81 -9.84
CA ASN A 158 -11.53 7.09 -10.54
C ASN A 158 -10.33 7.09 -11.49
N ALA A 159 -9.20 6.55 -11.06
CA ALA A 159 -7.99 6.45 -11.86
C ALA A 159 -8.21 5.59 -13.11
N SER A 160 -8.96 4.49 -13.02
CA SER A 160 -9.24 3.62 -14.17
C SER A 160 -10.07 4.28 -15.27
N LEU A 161 -10.87 5.29 -14.94
CA LEU A 161 -11.73 6.02 -15.89
C LEU A 161 -11.08 7.33 -16.38
N CYS A 162 -10.34 8.01 -15.51
CA CYS A 162 -9.79 9.34 -15.75
C CYS A 162 -8.28 9.37 -15.48
N MET A 163 -7.52 8.46 -16.10
CA MET A 163 -6.09 8.25 -15.81
C MET A 163 -5.23 9.52 -15.95
N LEU A 164 -5.47 10.29 -17.01
CA LEU A 164 -4.72 11.53 -17.29
C LEU A 164 -5.05 12.62 -16.26
N ASP A 165 -6.34 12.91 -16.04
CA ASP A 165 -6.79 13.90 -15.07
C ASP A 165 -6.33 13.54 -13.64
N TYR A 166 -6.35 12.25 -13.29
CA TYR A 166 -5.94 11.77 -11.98
C TYR A 166 -4.44 12.01 -11.70
N THR A 167 -3.60 11.92 -12.74
CA THR A 167 -2.14 12.09 -12.63
C THR A 167 -1.64 13.49 -12.97
N ASP A 168 -2.49 14.36 -13.52
CA ASP A 168 -2.11 15.73 -13.92
C ASP A 168 -2.06 16.73 -12.75
N ASN A 169 -1.38 16.37 -11.67
CA ASN A 169 -1.22 17.25 -10.50
C ASN A 169 0.16 17.12 -9.87
N TYR A 170 0.54 18.14 -9.08
CA TYR A 170 1.86 18.17 -8.43
C TYR A 170 1.99 17.10 -7.34
N PHE A 171 0.87 16.63 -6.78
CA PHE A 171 0.90 15.59 -5.75
C PHE A 171 1.25 14.22 -6.31
N ALA A 172 0.80 13.91 -7.53
CA ALA A 172 1.22 12.73 -8.29
C ALA A 172 2.73 12.77 -8.58
N LEU A 173 3.24 13.90 -9.07
CA LEU A 173 4.68 14.09 -9.32
C LEU A 173 5.51 13.94 -8.04
N LEU A 174 5.08 14.55 -6.93
CA LEU A 174 5.75 14.41 -5.64
C LEU A 174 5.79 12.93 -5.22
N THR A 175 4.66 12.24 -5.31
CA THR A 175 4.54 10.82 -4.93
C THR A 175 5.44 9.94 -5.78
N LEU A 176 5.52 10.21 -7.09
CA LEU A 176 6.45 9.52 -8.00
C LEU A 176 7.90 9.74 -7.58
N TRP A 177 8.32 10.98 -7.33
CA TRP A 177 9.69 11.25 -6.89
C TRP A 177 10.03 10.61 -5.56
N VAL A 178 9.10 10.61 -4.60
CA VAL A 178 9.30 9.90 -3.32
C VAL A 178 9.48 8.40 -3.56
N ALA A 179 8.66 7.78 -4.41
CA ALA A 179 8.82 6.37 -4.76
C ALA A 179 10.19 6.08 -5.38
N MET A 180 10.66 6.94 -6.29
CA MET A 180 11.98 6.81 -6.90
C MET A 180 13.12 6.96 -5.87
N VAL A 181 12.99 7.86 -4.89
CA VAL A 181 13.97 8.00 -3.79
C VAL A 181 13.97 6.77 -2.88
N VAL A 182 12.79 6.21 -2.60
CA VAL A 182 12.67 4.98 -1.81
C VAL A 182 13.33 3.80 -2.53
N GLU A 183 13.13 3.62 -3.84
CA GLU A 183 13.87 2.61 -4.60
C GLU A 183 15.38 2.89 -4.56
N PHE A 184 15.78 4.14 -4.79
CA PHE A 184 17.19 4.51 -4.79
C PHE A 184 17.91 4.14 -3.49
N SER A 185 17.22 4.22 -2.34
CA SER A 185 17.76 3.86 -1.01
C SER A 185 18.33 2.44 -0.93
N GLY A 186 17.89 1.52 -1.80
CA GLY A 186 18.39 0.15 -1.81
C GLY A 186 17.61 -0.83 -0.91
N LEU A 187 16.67 -0.35 -0.10
CA LEU A 187 16.00 -1.16 0.92
C LEU A 187 15.24 -2.37 0.34
N LEU A 188 14.75 -2.26 -0.89
CA LEU A 188 13.87 -3.25 -1.54
C LEU A 188 14.58 -4.09 -2.62
N HIS A 189 15.91 -3.97 -2.74
CA HIS A 189 16.67 -4.60 -3.83
C HIS A 189 16.70 -6.12 -3.79
N SER A 190 16.39 -6.74 -2.65
CA SER A 190 16.16 -8.18 -2.55
C SER A 190 15.07 -8.68 -3.53
N SER A 191 14.06 -7.85 -3.84
CA SER A 191 13.02 -8.18 -4.81
C SER A 191 13.56 -8.37 -6.24
N TYR A 192 14.63 -7.65 -6.63
CA TYR A 192 15.28 -7.87 -7.94
C TYR A 192 15.99 -9.22 -8.00
N LEU A 193 16.57 -9.69 -6.87
CA LEU A 193 17.15 -11.03 -6.81
C LEU A 193 16.06 -12.11 -6.93
N VAL A 194 14.92 -11.90 -6.29
CA VAL A 194 13.76 -12.79 -6.42
C VAL A 194 13.25 -12.79 -7.86
N GLN A 195 13.16 -11.62 -8.52
CA GLN A 195 12.78 -11.52 -9.93
C GLN A 195 13.72 -12.33 -10.84
N LEU A 196 15.04 -12.20 -10.64
CA LEU A 196 16.03 -12.97 -11.40
C LEU A 196 15.89 -14.48 -11.16
N ALA A 197 15.67 -14.90 -9.92
CA ALA A 197 15.46 -16.30 -9.57
C ALA A 197 14.18 -16.85 -10.21
N VAL A 198 13.08 -16.12 -10.14
CA VAL A 198 11.79 -16.50 -10.75
C VAL A 198 11.90 -16.56 -12.28
N ALA A 199 12.56 -15.59 -12.90
CA ALA A 199 12.80 -15.59 -14.34
C ALA A 199 13.63 -16.81 -14.77
N ALA A 200 14.70 -17.13 -14.02
CA ALA A 200 15.52 -18.32 -14.26
C ALA A 200 14.71 -19.61 -14.12
N MET A 201 13.88 -19.73 -13.08
CA MET A 201 12.97 -20.88 -12.89
C MET A 201 11.91 -20.99 -13.99
N ALA A 202 11.44 -19.85 -14.53
CA ALA A 202 10.49 -19.79 -15.63
C ALA A 202 11.15 -19.98 -17.01
N GLY A 203 12.48 -20.16 -17.08
CA GLY A 203 13.23 -20.27 -18.34
C GLY A 203 13.24 -18.98 -19.17
N LYS A 204 12.94 -17.82 -18.57
CA LYS A 204 12.93 -16.51 -19.22
C LYS A 204 14.13 -15.68 -18.80
N LYS A 205 14.66 -14.86 -19.70
CA LYS A 205 15.65 -13.84 -19.35
C LYS A 205 14.92 -12.54 -19.02
N VAL A 206 15.30 -11.89 -17.91
CA VAL A 206 14.85 -10.52 -17.62
C VAL A 206 15.49 -9.62 -18.66
N VAL A 207 14.68 -9.04 -19.55
CA VAL A 207 15.12 -8.07 -20.54
C VAL A 207 15.03 -6.69 -19.91
N SER A 208 16.16 -6.03 -19.78
CA SER A 208 16.24 -4.64 -19.34
C SER A 208 16.22 -3.74 -20.56
N ASN A 209 15.54 -2.60 -20.46
CA ASN A 209 15.55 -1.56 -21.48
C ASN A 209 16.72 -0.58 -21.30
N GLU A 210 17.68 -0.89 -20.42
CA GLU A 210 18.86 -0.09 -20.14
C GLU A 210 20.14 -0.74 -20.64
N ASP A 211 21.18 0.08 -20.83
CA ASP A 211 22.51 -0.38 -21.22
C ASP A 211 23.10 -1.35 -20.17
N PRO A 212 23.97 -2.29 -20.59
CA PRO A 212 24.65 -3.20 -19.68
C PRO A 212 25.41 -2.44 -18.58
N ARG A 213 25.19 -2.83 -17.33
CA ARG A 213 25.83 -2.21 -16.16
C ARG A 213 27.36 -2.36 -16.24
N ASN A 214 28.08 -1.26 -16.04
CA ASN A 214 29.53 -1.30 -15.86
C ASN A 214 29.89 -2.02 -14.53
N ALA A 215 31.12 -2.51 -14.39
CA ALA A 215 31.61 -3.20 -13.19
C ALA A 215 31.32 -2.43 -11.89
N GLY A 216 31.56 -1.12 -11.85
CA GLY A 216 31.26 -0.29 -10.67
C GLY A 216 29.76 -0.21 -10.36
N GLN A 217 28.91 -0.08 -11.38
CA GLN A 217 27.45 -0.06 -11.22
C GLN A 217 26.92 -1.42 -10.77
N SER A 218 27.50 -2.51 -11.28
CA SER A 218 27.17 -3.88 -10.87
C SER A 218 27.54 -4.11 -9.40
N ILE A 219 28.74 -3.70 -8.96
CA ILE A 219 29.14 -3.79 -7.55
C ILE A 219 28.19 -2.98 -6.66
N PHE A 220 27.86 -1.74 -7.04
CA PHE A 220 26.93 -0.91 -6.29
C PHE A 220 25.52 -1.53 -6.21
N PHE A 221 25.03 -2.10 -7.31
CA PHE A 221 23.76 -2.82 -7.36
C PHE A 221 23.75 -4.03 -6.43
N PHE A 222 24.70 -4.95 -6.58
CA PHE A 222 24.77 -6.16 -5.76
C PHE A 222 25.05 -5.85 -4.27
N GLY A 223 25.82 -4.80 -3.97
CA GLY A 223 26.01 -4.33 -2.61
C GLY A 223 24.69 -3.93 -1.95
N ARG A 224 23.83 -3.15 -2.63
CA ARG A 224 22.49 -2.81 -2.14
C ARG A 224 21.60 -4.05 -2.01
N CYS A 225 21.67 -5.00 -2.95
CA CYS A 225 20.94 -6.27 -2.85
C CYS A 225 21.34 -7.05 -1.58
N LEU A 226 22.64 -7.11 -1.26
CA LEU A 226 23.12 -7.80 -0.05
C LEU A 226 22.64 -7.11 1.24
N VAL A 227 22.68 -5.78 1.29
CA VAL A 227 22.15 -5.01 2.44
C VAL A 227 20.64 -5.23 2.60
N SER A 228 19.88 -5.16 1.50
CA SER A 228 18.44 -5.44 1.51
C SER A 228 18.13 -6.86 2.01
N LEU A 229 18.87 -7.87 1.54
CA LEU A 229 18.73 -9.24 2.02
C LEU A 229 19.04 -9.38 3.51
N ALA A 230 20.09 -8.74 4.00
CA ALA A 230 20.44 -8.78 5.42
C ALA A 230 19.34 -8.17 6.29
N ILE A 231 18.80 -7.02 5.88
CA ILE A 231 17.67 -6.36 6.56
C ILE A 231 16.43 -7.27 6.52
N LEU A 232 16.11 -7.87 5.37
CA LEU A 232 14.96 -8.77 5.23
C LEU A 232 15.06 -9.96 6.20
N TRP A 233 16.21 -10.63 6.26
CA TRP A 233 16.43 -11.76 7.17
C TRP A 233 16.36 -11.34 8.64
N PHE A 234 16.89 -10.16 8.98
CA PHE A 234 16.76 -9.60 10.33
C PHE A 234 15.29 -9.33 10.69
N CYS A 235 14.53 -8.66 9.82
CA CYS A 235 13.11 -8.41 10.02
C CYS A 235 12.30 -9.70 10.16
N LEU A 236 12.60 -10.72 9.35
CA LEU A 236 11.96 -12.03 9.45
C LEU A 236 12.27 -12.71 10.80
N ALA A 237 13.51 -12.67 11.26
CA ALA A 237 13.90 -13.20 12.56
C ALA A 237 13.18 -12.48 13.71
N VAL A 238 13.10 -11.14 13.69
CA VAL A 238 12.36 -10.35 14.68
C VAL A 238 10.87 -10.71 14.66
N THR A 239 10.29 -10.90 13.47
CA THR A 239 8.88 -11.27 13.30
C THR A 239 8.61 -12.64 13.91
N PHE A 240 9.48 -13.63 13.67
CA PHE A 240 9.35 -14.95 14.28
C PHE A 240 9.51 -14.91 15.80
N VAL A 241 10.48 -14.18 16.33
CA VAL A 241 10.62 -14.01 17.78
C VAL A 241 9.35 -13.39 18.37
N ALA A 242 8.80 -12.34 17.76
CA ALA A 242 7.56 -11.73 18.22
C ALA A 242 6.37 -12.69 18.16
N LEU A 243 6.31 -13.54 17.13
CA LEU A 243 5.23 -14.51 16.93
C LEU A 243 5.32 -15.65 17.96
N PHE A 244 6.51 -16.19 18.21
CA PHE A 244 6.73 -17.23 19.23
C PHE A 244 6.56 -16.70 20.66
N ASP A 245 6.93 -15.44 20.91
CA ASP A 245 6.72 -14.77 22.21
C ASP A 245 5.27 -14.32 22.44
N GLY A 246 4.37 -14.51 21.46
CA GLY A 246 2.98 -14.07 21.56
C GLY A 246 2.81 -12.55 21.61
N LYS A 247 3.78 -11.78 21.10
CA LYS A 247 3.77 -10.31 21.02
C LYS A 247 3.05 -9.79 19.77
N THR A 248 2.42 -10.66 19.01
CA THR A 248 1.65 -10.31 17.81
C THR A 248 0.16 -10.21 18.11
N THR A 249 -0.60 -9.58 17.23
CA THR A 249 -2.06 -9.45 17.32
C THR A 249 -2.81 -10.72 16.91
N MET A 250 -2.13 -11.86 16.78
CA MET A 250 -2.76 -13.14 16.45
C MET A 250 -3.79 -13.56 17.52
N TRP A 251 -4.84 -14.26 17.07
CA TRP A 251 -5.93 -14.67 17.95
C TRP A 251 -5.45 -15.51 19.13
N LYS A 252 -5.99 -15.22 20.32
CA LYS A 252 -5.74 -16.00 21.53
C LYS A 252 -6.11 -17.46 21.28
N GLY A 253 -5.18 -18.37 21.58
CA GLY A 253 -5.38 -19.82 21.43
C GLY A 253 -4.81 -20.44 20.15
N VAL A 254 -4.27 -19.63 19.22
CA VAL A 254 -3.54 -20.17 18.06
C VAL A 254 -2.12 -20.58 18.49
N PRO A 255 -1.71 -21.85 18.31
CA PRO A 255 -0.36 -22.28 18.65
C PRO A 255 0.65 -21.62 17.69
N ALA A 256 1.85 -21.32 18.19
CA ALA A 256 2.83 -20.50 17.45
C ALA A 256 3.21 -21.10 16.09
N TRP A 257 3.37 -22.42 15.98
CA TRP A 257 3.65 -23.08 14.70
C TRP A 257 2.55 -22.84 13.65
N LEU A 258 1.28 -22.83 14.08
CA LEU A 258 0.14 -22.56 13.20
C LEU A 258 0.09 -21.09 12.79
N ALA A 259 0.44 -20.18 13.71
CA ALA A 259 0.54 -18.76 13.39
C ALA A 259 1.62 -18.48 12.33
N VAL A 260 2.75 -19.19 12.33
CA VAL A 260 3.77 -19.10 11.27
C VAL A 260 3.20 -19.55 9.91
N ILE A 261 2.44 -20.66 9.89
CA ILE A 261 1.82 -21.15 8.65
C ILE A 261 0.81 -20.13 8.11
N ILE A 262 -0.06 -19.61 8.99
CA ILE A 262 -1.05 -18.59 8.63
C ILE A 262 -0.35 -17.34 8.09
N PHE A 263 0.73 -16.90 8.73
CA PHE A 263 1.53 -15.76 8.28
C PHE A 263 2.01 -15.93 6.83
N PHE A 264 2.63 -17.07 6.49
CA PHE A 264 3.09 -17.31 5.13
C PHE A 264 1.95 -17.41 4.11
N ILE A 265 0.84 -18.07 4.47
CA ILE A 265 -0.34 -18.15 3.59
C ILE A 265 -0.88 -16.75 3.29
N LEU A 266 -1.09 -15.94 4.33
CA LEU A 266 -1.61 -14.58 4.16
C LEU A 266 -0.63 -13.69 3.36
N MET A 267 0.67 -13.78 3.62
CA MET A 267 1.69 -13.07 2.85
C MET A 267 1.68 -13.47 1.36
N SER A 268 1.52 -14.76 1.06
CA SER A 268 1.39 -15.24 -0.32
C SER A 268 0.11 -14.75 -1.01
N VAL A 269 -1.02 -14.73 -0.29
CA VAL A 269 -2.28 -14.19 -0.81
C VAL A 269 -2.14 -12.70 -1.11
N VAL A 270 -1.64 -11.91 -0.16
CA VAL A 270 -1.43 -10.46 -0.34
C VAL A 270 -0.49 -10.18 -1.51
N GLY A 271 0.65 -10.87 -1.58
CA GLY A 271 1.60 -10.70 -2.69
C GLY A 271 1.00 -11.07 -4.05
N THR A 272 0.12 -12.07 -4.10
CA THR A 272 -0.58 -12.47 -5.33
C THR A 272 -1.62 -11.44 -5.73
N LEU A 273 -2.41 -10.90 -4.79
CA LEU A 273 -3.41 -9.86 -5.06
C LEU A 273 -2.76 -8.59 -5.64
N GLU A 274 -1.69 -8.12 -5.03
CA GLU A 274 -0.92 -6.95 -5.51
C GLU A 274 -0.30 -7.21 -6.89
N GLY A 275 0.33 -8.39 -7.07
CA GLY A 275 0.92 -8.78 -8.34
C GLY A 275 -0.11 -8.89 -9.47
N MET A 276 -1.30 -9.46 -9.18
CA MET A 276 -2.41 -9.54 -10.13
C MET A 276 -2.96 -8.17 -10.49
N GLN A 277 -3.09 -7.25 -9.54
CA GLN A 277 -3.56 -5.89 -9.81
C GLN A 277 -2.66 -5.20 -10.84
N ILE A 278 -1.33 -5.24 -10.65
CA ILE A 278 -0.37 -4.67 -11.60
C ILE A 278 -0.47 -5.38 -12.95
N ALA A 279 -0.51 -6.72 -12.95
CA ALA A 279 -0.60 -7.50 -14.17
C ALA A 279 -1.87 -7.17 -14.97
N PHE A 280 -3.02 -7.04 -14.32
CA PHE A 280 -4.27 -6.71 -15.01
C PHE A 280 -4.25 -5.30 -15.60
N PHE A 281 -3.71 -4.31 -14.89
CA PHE A 281 -3.57 -2.96 -15.47
C PHE A 281 -2.58 -2.91 -16.64
N ALA A 282 -1.56 -3.77 -16.64
CA ALA A 282 -0.57 -3.80 -17.72
C ALA A 282 -1.08 -4.46 -19.01
N VAL A 283 -2.15 -5.26 -18.94
CA VAL A 283 -2.74 -5.98 -20.10
C VAL A 283 -4.16 -5.49 -20.45
N ALA A 284 -4.73 -4.58 -19.67
CA ALA A 284 -6.04 -3.96 -19.93
C ALA A 284 -5.95 -2.91 -21.05
#